data_AF-A0A2D8U6J2-F1
#
_entry.id   AF-A0A2D8U6J2-F1
#
_cell.length_a   1.000
_cell.length_b   1.000
_cell.length_c   1.000
_cell.angle_alpha   90.00
_cell.angle_beta   90.00
_cell.angle_gamma   90.00
#
_symmetry.space_group_name_H-M   'P 1'
#
loop_
_entity.id
_entity.type
_entity.pdbx_description
1 polymer ?
#
loop_
_entity_poly.entity_id
_entity_poly.type
_entity_poly.pdbx_seq_one_letter_code
_entity_poly.pdbx_strand_id
1 'polypeptide(L)'
;MRTKNSDYTGGKDAVDPFANFKSSVVIGIHPVHGLLMRVLDKIQRIRSFVNDKELQVPDESVEDACHDIVNYAILAKAMLVEEREKISSDG
;
A
#
# COMPACT_ATOMS: atom_id res chain seq x y z
N MET A 1 -12.62 -5.04 -3.95
CA MET A 1 -11.84 -4.54 -2.78
C MET A 1 -12.06 -5.35 -1.51
N ARG A 2 -13.30 -5.58 -1.03
CA ARG A 2 -13.55 -6.34 0.24
C ARG A 2 -12.90 -7.73 0.30
N THR A 3 -13.00 -8.53 -0.75
CA THR A 3 -12.46 -9.91 -0.76
C THR A 3 -10.93 -9.96 -0.74
N LYS A 4 -10.25 -9.04 -1.44
CA LYS A 4 -8.78 -8.97 -1.39
C LYS A 4 -8.31 -8.51 -0.01
N ASN A 5 -8.99 -7.55 0.61
CA ASN A 5 -8.59 -7.03 1.92
C ASN A 5 -8.63 -8.11 3.01
N SER A 6 -9.60 -9.05 3.00
CA SER A 6 -9.67 -10.11 4.01
C SER A 6 -8.44 -11.03 3.99
N ASP A 7 -7.89 -11.33 2.81
CA ASP A 7 -6.69 -12.16 2.69
C ASP A 7 -5.44 -11.44 3.24
N TYR A 8 -5.49 -10.12 3.31
CA TYR A 8 -4.42 -9.22 3.67
C TYR A 8 -4.68 -8.43 4.96
N THR A 9 -5.58 -8.87 5.83
CA THR A 9 -5.82 -8.19 7.12
C THR A 9 -6.11 -9.15 8.27
N GLY A 10 -5.97 -10.47 8.05
CA GLY A 10 -6.19 -11.49 9.09
C GLY A 10 -7.51 -12.26 8.97
N GLY A 11 -8.17 -12.25 7.82
CA GLY A 11 -9.37 -13.04 7.55
C GLY A 11 -10.67 -12.21 7.47
N LYS A 12 -11.81 -12.91 7.52
CA LYS A 12 -13.15 -12.31 7.31
C LYS A 12 -13.54 -11.27 8.37
N ASP A 13 -12.95 -11.35 9.55
CA ASP A 13 -13.27 -10.51 10.72
C ASP A 13 -12.21 -9.43 10.97
N ALA A 14 -11.34 -9.18 10.00
CA ALA A 14 -10.27 -8.22 10.14
C ALA A 14 -10.79 -6.78 10.33
N VAL A 15 -10.52 -6.23 11.50
CA VAL A 15 -10.96 -4.88 11.91
C VAL A 15 -9.92 -3.81 11.55
N ASP A 16 -8.65 -4.19 11.47
CA ASP A 16 -7.56 -3.24 11.19
C ASP A 16 -7.18 -3.27 9.69
N PRO A 17 -7.57 -2.25 8.91
CA PRO A 17 -7.23 -2.16 7.49
C PRO A 17 -5.71 -1.99 7.26
N PHE A 18 -4.94 -1.70 8.30
CA PHE A 18 -3.49 -1.50 8.25
C PHE A 18 -2.68 -2.72 8.71
N ALA A 19 -3.33 -3.79 9.16
CA ALA A 19 -2.68 -4.95 9.78
C ALA A 19 -1.49 -5.48 8.97
N ASN A 20 -1.68 -5.61 7.66
CA ASN A 20 -0.60 -6.07 6.78
C ASN A 20 0.59 -5.15 6.69
N PHE A 21 0.37 -3.84 6.69
CA PHE A 21 1.49 -2.88 6.66
C PHE A 21 2.17 -2.82 8.03
N LYS A 22 1.41 -2.90 9.12
CA LYS A 22 1.93 -2.96 10.49
C LYS A 22 2.81 -4.19 10.74
N SER A 23 2.56 -5.30 10.04
CA SER A 23 3.40 -6.51 10.15
C SER A 23 4.89 -6.27 9.82
N SER A 24 5.21 -5.25 9.01
CA SER A 24 6.59 -4.88 8.68
C SER A 24 7.44 -4.49 9.91
N VAL A 25 6.80 -4.12 11.01
CA VAL A 25 7.49 -3.81 12.28
C VAL A 25 8.21 -5.03 12.85
N VAL A 26 7.72 -6.25 12.57
CA VAL A 26 8.36 -7.51 13.02
C VAL A 26 9.80 -7.64 12.48
N ILE A 27 10.09 -7.00 11.34
CA ILE A 27 11.42 -6.98 10.72
C ILE A 27 12.10 -5.60 10.84
N GLY A 28 11.62 -4.73 11.71
CA GLY A 28 12.23 -3.42 11.98
C GLY A 28 11.99 -2.36 10.90
N ILE A 29 10.95 -2.53 10.07
CA ILE A 29 10.60 -1.57 9.02
C ILE A 29 9.36 -0.76 9.42
N HIS A 30 9.41 0.54 9.20
CA HIS A 30 8.24 1.41 9.38
C HIS A 30 7.15 1.07 8.35
N PRO A 31 5.86 0.92 8.73
CA PRO A 31 4.78 0.55 7.81
C PRO A 31 4.68 1.43 6.56
N VAL A 32 4.84 2.74 6.73
CA VAL A 32 4.84 3.71 5.62
C VAL A 32 5.99 3.46 4.64
N HIS A 33 7.18 3.04 5.08
CA HIS A 33 8.25 2.65 4.15
C HIS A 33 7.84 1.45 3.30
N GLY A 34 7.13 0.49 3.88
CA GLY A 34 6.54 -0.63 3.13
C GLY A 34 5.56 -0.17 2.06
N LEU A 35 4.69 0.80 2.35
CA LEU A 35 3.79 1.41 1.37
C LEU A 35 4.54 2.14 0.25
N LEU A 36 5.57 2.92 0.58
CA LEU A 36 6.38 3.62 -0.42
C LEU A 36 7.11 2.64 -1.35
N MET A 37 7.58 1.51 -0.84
CA MET A 37 8.14 0.44 -1.68
C MET A 37 7.11 -0.15 -2.66
N ARG A 38 5.84 -0.25 -2.27
CA ARG A 38 4.75 -0.66 -3.18
C ARG A 38 4.45 0.42 -4.24
N VAL A 39 4.53 1.70 -3.89
CA VAL A 39 4.42 2.80 -4.86
C VAL A 39 5.54 2.72 -5.90
N LEU A 40 6.79 2.49 -5.46
CA LEU A 40 7.93 2.35 -6.36
C LEU A 40 7.76 1.18 -7.34
N ASP A 41 7.23 0.04 -6.88
CA ASP A 41 6.88 -1.11 -7.73
C ASP A 41 5.93 -0.70 -8.87
N LYS A 42 4.84 0.02 -8.55
CA LYS A 42 3.87 0.50 -9.55
C LYS A 42 4.45 1.54 -10.51
N ILE A 43 5.32 2.44 -10.02
CA ILE A 43 6.04 3.38 -10.88
C ILE A 43 6.90 2.62 -11.90
N GLN A 44 7.60 1.55 -11.48
CA GLN A 44 8.38 0.76 -12.42
C GLN A 44 7.50 0.04 -13.45
N ARG A 45 6.32 -0.46 -13.05
CA ARG A 45 5.36 -1.05 -13.99
C ARG A 45 4.92 -0.07 -15.07
N ILE A 46 4.59 1.17 -14.68
CA ILE A 46 4.24 2.24 -15.63
C ILE A 46 5.43 2.55 -16.55
N ARG A 47 6.65 2.63 -16.00
CA ARG A 47 7.86 2.87 -16.79
C ARG A 47 8.11 1.76 -17.82
N SER A 48 7.93 0.49 -17.45
CA SER A 48 8.04 -0.64 -18.38
C SER A 48 7.06 -0.48 -19.55
N PHE A 49 5.80 -0.17 -19.28
CA PHE A 49 4.84 0.09 -20.35
C PHE A 49 5.21 1.29 -21.23
N VAL A 50 5.71 2.39 -20.63
CA VAL A 50 6.16 3.57 -21.40
C VAL A 50 7.28 3.20 -22.36
N ASN A 51 8.22 2.36 -21.94
CA ASN A 51 9.36 1.94 -22.73
C ASN A 51 8.98 0.91 -23.81
N ASP A 52 8.24 -0.12 -23.42
CA ASP A 52 8.06 -1.33 -24.22
C ASP A 52 6.71 -1.37 -24.95
N LYS A 53 5.76 -0.49 -24.57
CA LYS A 53 4.37 -0.41 -25.07
C LYS A 53 3.51 -1.66 -24.81
N GLU A 54 4.03 -2.61 -24.04
CA GLU A 54 3.34 -3.81 -23.63
C GLU A 54 3.69 -4.19 -22.18
N LEU A 55 2.84 -5.00 -21.56
CA LEU A 55 3.08 -5.61 -20.26
C LEU A 55 2.85 -7.12 -20.38
N GLN A 56 3.78 -7.91 -19.84
CA GLN A 56 3.74 -9.37 -19.93
C GLN A 56 2.79 -10.03 -18.92
N VAL A 57 2.38 -9.29 -17.88
CA VAL A 57 1.46 -9.78 -16.85
C VAL A 57 0.05 -9.26 -17.18
N PRO A 58 -0.88 -10.14 -17.59
CA PRO A 58 -2.16 -9.73 -18.19
C PRO A 58 -3.16 -9.13 -17.19
N ASP A 59 -3.12 -9.55 -15.93
CA ASP A 59 -4.11 -9.17 -14.90
C ASP A 59 -3.76 -7.90 -14.12
N GLU A 60 -2.86 -7.08 -14.64
CA GLU A 60 -2.43 -5.85 -13.97
C GLU A 60 -2.17 -4.75 -15.01
N SER A 61 -3.16 -3.92 -15.28
CA SER A 61 -3.03 -2.86 -16.28
C SER A 61 -2.19 -1.67 -15.75
N VAL A 62 -1.84 -0.76 -16.65
CA VAL A 62 -1.24 0.55 -16.27
C VAL A 62 -2.23 1.36 -15.44
N GLU A 63 -3.51 1.26 -15.75
CA GLU A 63 -4.58 1.92 -14.99
C GLU A 63 -4.67 1.38 -13.56
N ASP A 64 -4.58 0.05 -13.38
CA ASP A 64 -4.52 -0.57 -12.06
C ASP A 64 -3.30 -0.08 -11.27
N ALA A 65 -2.13 0.03 -11.91
CA ALA A 65 -0.94 0.57 -11.27
C ALA A 65 -1.12 2.02 -10.80
N CYS A 66 -1.78 2.87 -11.61
CA CYS A 66 -2.13 4.24 -11.23
C CYS A 66 -3.10 4.28 -10.04
N HIS A 67 -4.15 3.45 -10.07
CA HIS A 67 -5.11 3.33 -8.97
C HIS A 67 -4.43 2.87 -7.67
N ASP A 68 -3.52 1.90 -7.76
CA ASP A 68 -2.75 1.42 -6.61
C ASP A 68 -1.86 2.52 -6.01
N ILE A 69 -1.19 3.34 -6.84
CA ILE A 69 -0.40 4.48 -6.35
C ILE A 69 -1.28 5.45 -5.54
N VAL A 70 -2.46 5.81 -6.07
CA VAL A 70 -3.40 6.69 -5.38
C VAL A 70 -3.86 6.08 -4.06
N ASN A 71 -4.24 4.79 -4.08
CA ASN A 71 -4.68 4.07 -2.88
C ASN A 71 -3.58 4.00 -1.82
N TYR A 72 -2.34 3.68 -2.20
CA TYR A 72 -1.21 3.63 -1.26
C TYR A 72 -0.86 5.01 -0.70
N ALA A 73 -0.98 6.08 -1.49
CA ALA A 73 -0.79 7.44 -1.01
C ALA A 73 -1.85 7.83 0.05
N ILE A 74 -3.12 7.45 -0.17
CA ILE A 74 -4.20 7.67 0.79
C ILE A 74 -3.94 6.90 2.09
N LEU A 75 -3.54 5.62 2.00
CA LEU A 75 -3.22 4.79 3.17
C LEU A 75 -2.02 5.34 3.95
N ALA A 76 -0.95 5.76 3.26
CA ALA A 76 0.22 6.36 3.89
C ALA A 76 -0.15 7.65 4.63
N LYS A 77 -0.96 8.52 4.01
CA LYS A 77 -1.48 9.73 4.66
C LYS A 77 -2.27 9.38 5.92
N ALA A 78 -3.16 8.40 5.86
CA ALA A 78 -3.98 8.01 7.00
C ALA A 78 -3.11 7.55 8.20
N MET A 79 -2.09 6.71 7.95
CA MET A 79 -1.16 6.27 9.00
C MET A 79 -0.38 7.43 9.61
N LEU A 80 0.15 8.34 8.80
CA LEU A 80 0.94 9.47 9.28
C LEU A 80 0.10 10.47 10.09
N VAL A 81 -1.18 10.66 9.72
CA VAL A 81 -2.11 11.48 10.50
C VAL A 81 -2.39 10.83 11.86
N GLU A 82 -2.68 9.52 11.88
CA GLU A 82 -2.92 8.77 13.11
C GLU A 82 -1.69 8.80 14.05
N GLU A 83 -0.48 8.66 13.51
CA GLU A 83 0.77 8.77 14.27
C GLU A 83 0.96 10.17 14.86
N ARG A 84 0.66 11.22 14.10
CA ARG A 84 0.77 12.61 14.56
C ARG A 84 -0.21 12.93 15.69
N GLU A 85 -1.45 12.47 15.58
CA GLU A 85 -2.48 12.67 16.60
C GLU A 85 -2.12 11.99 17.92
N LYS A 86 -1.50 10.80 17.87
CA LYS A 86 -0.98 10.11 19.06
C LYS A 86 0.14 10.92 19.74
N ILE A 87 1.10 11.42 18.96
CA ILE A 87 2.19 12.26 19.49
C ILE A 87 1.65 13.53 20.18
N SER A 88 0.59 14.13 19.64
CA SER A 88 -0.06 15.31 20.22
C SER A 88 -0.96 15.02 21.43
N SER A 89 -1.34 13.76 21.67
CA SER A 89 -2.18 13.35 22.80
C SER A 89 -1.35 12.90 24.02
N ASP A 90 -0.09 12.55 23.81
CA ASP A 90 0.85 12.08 24.84
C ASP A 90 1.79 13.20 25.37
N GLY A 91 1.61 14.45 24.93
CA GLY A 91 2.39 15.63 25.35
C GLY A 91 1.54 16.71 26.01
#